data_AF-A0A9P7N6T1-F1
#
_entry.id   AF-A0A9P7N6T1-F1
#
_cell.length_a   1.000
_cell.length_b   1.000
_cell.length_c   1.000
_cell.angle_alpha   90.00
_cell.angle_beta   90.00
_cell.angle_gamma   90.00
#
_symmetry.space_group_name_H-M   'P 1'
#
loop_
_entity.id
_entity.type
_entity.pdbx_description
1 polymer ?
#
loop_
_entity_poly.entity_id
_entity_poly.type
_entity_poly.pdbx_seq_one_letter_code
_entity_poly.pdbx_strand_id
1 'polypeptide(L)'
;SAYETLYALMETAFTRINNIDFYDRIVAGIKDDNDIRQLCNLMVTKLIVIDPDETVRRLDSIAEAYKGVLSVKLKDNAVKQDVEKQEEANKSVLRVTLLLGDKMKSMTGNAGAVTSNAGAAGVWTSYWEWVNREFEKQLQSLRDEKDELQGRIV
;
A
#
# COMPACT_ATOMS: atom_id res chain seq x y z
N SER A 1 3.53 -12.79 17.41
CA SER A 1 2.23 -12.92 16.72
C SER A 1 2.43 -13.59 15.36
N ALA A 2 1.38 -14.19 14.77
CA ALA A 2 1.47 -14.92 13.50
C ALA A 2 2.00 -14.04 12.34
N TYR A 3 1.60 -12.77 12.27
CA TYR A 3 2.09 -11.84 11.25
C TYR A 3 3.55 -11.43 11.43
N GLU A 4 4.06 -11.38 12.67
CA GLU A 4 5.48 -11.13 12.92
C GLU A 4 6.33 -12.32 12.46
N THR A 5 5.82 -13.55 12.64
CA THR A 5 6.48 -14.74 12.09
C THR A 5 6.49 -14.70 10.56
N LEU A 6 5.38 -14.30 9.91
CA LEU A 6 5.34 -14.10 8.45
C LEU A 6 6.36 -13.06 7.99
N TYR A 7 6.47 -11.94 8.70
CA TYR A 7 7.47 -10.92 8.43
C TYR A 7 8.91 -11.45 8.56
N ALA A 8 9.21 -12.20 9.63
CA ALA A 8 10.53 -12.81 9.82
C ALA A 8 10.87 -13.83 8.71
N LEU A 9 9.88 -14.62 8.30
CA LEU A 9 10.05 -15.59 7.21
C LEU A 9 10.28 -14.90 5.85
N MET A 10 9.62 -13.78 5.60
CA MET A 10 9.88 -12.97 4.40
C MET A 10 11.33 -12.49 4.35
N GLU A 11 11.91 -12.05 5.46
CA GLU A 11 13.29 -11.56 5.49
C GLU A 11 14.33 -12.69 5.35
N THR A 12 14.00 -13.92 5.79
CA THR A 12 15.01 -14.99 5.97
C THR A 12 14.85 -16.16 5.01
N ALA A 13 13.64 -16.40 4.50
CA ALA A 13 13.31 -17.63 3.78
C ALA A 13 12.28 -17.44 2.66
N PHE A 14 12.13 -16.22 2.11
CA PHE A 14 11.10 -15.90 1.12
C PHE A 14 11.00 -16.91 -0.04
N THR A 15 12.14 -17.33 -0.61
CA THR A 15 12.21 -18.27 -1.74
C THR A 15 11.69 -19.68 -1.42
N ARG A 16 11.43 -19.99 -0.15
CA ARG A 16 10.90 -21.27 0.33
C ARG A 16 9.43 -21.20 0.73
N ILE A 17 8.81 -20.03 0.63
CA ILE A 17 7.41 -19.81 0.98
C ILE A 17 6.56 -19.92 -0.28
N ASN A 18 5.33 -20.40 -0.15
CA ASN A 18 4.37 -20.25 -1.24
C ASN A 18 3.99 -18.78 -1.38
N ASN A 19 4.50 -18.11 -2.43
CA ASN A 19 4.26 -16.69 -2.65
C ASN A 19 2.76 -16.37 -2.72
N ILE A 20 1.94 -17.23 -3.35
CA ILE A 20 0.51 -16.97 -3.52
C ILE A 20 -0.18 -16.85 -2.15
N ASP A 21 -0.04 -17.86 -1.29
CA ASP A 21 -0.64 -17.88 0.05
C ASP A 21 -0.11 -16.73 0.92
N PHE A 22 1.15 -16.35 0.72
CA PHE A 22 1.79 -15.25 1.44
C PHE A 22 1.14 -13.90 1.09
N TYR A 23 0.94 -13.61 -0.20
CA TYR A 23 0.25 -12.40 -0.65
C TYR A 23 -1.21 -12.38 -0.17
N ASP A 24 -1.93 -13.51 -0.26
CA ASP A 24 -3.32 -13.58 0.20
C ASP A 24 -3.43 -13.26 1.69
N ARG A 25 -2.48 -13.75 2.49
CA ARG A 25 -2.43 -13.45 3.92
C ARG A 25 -2.09 -11.99 4.21
N ILE A 26 -1.22 -11.36 3.42
CA ILE A 26 -0.94 -9.93 3.54
C ILE A 26 -2.16 -9.10 3.18
N VAL A 27 -2.86 -9.41 2.09
CA VAL A 27 -4.07 -8.72 1.67
C VAL A 27 -5.17 -8.83 2.73
N ALA A 28 -5.32 -9.99 3.36
CA ALA A 28 -6.21 -10.15 4.51
C ALA A 28 -5.80 -9.26 5.69
N GLY A 29 -4.50 -9.12 5.95
CA GLY A 29 -3.98 -8.34 7.09
C GLY A 29 -4.09 -6.83 6.90
N ILE A 30 -4.12 -6.35 5.67
CA ILE A 30 -4.43 -4.94 5.38
C ILE A 30 -5.83 -4.57 5.91
N LYS A 31 -6.79 -5.50 5.84
CA LYS A 31 -8.17 -5.30 6.27
C LYS A 31 -8.37 -5.49 7.78
N ASP A 32 -7.34 -5.93 8.49
CA ASP A 32 -7.35 -6.24 9.92
C ASP A 32 -7.09 -4.99 10.77
N ASP A 33 -6.88 -5.17 12.07
CA ASP A 33 -6.55 -4.12 13.04
C ASP A 33 -5.29 -3.32 12.66
N ASN A 34 -5.18 -2.10 13.21
CA ASN A 34 -4.14 -1.14 12.82
C ASN A 34 -2.72 -1.73 12.90
N ASP A 35 -2.37 -2.44 13.97
CA ASP A 35 -1.02 -2.97 14.17
C ASP A 35 -0.68 -4.04 13.11
N ILE A 36 -1.65 -4.91 12.78
CA ILE A 36 -1.51 -5.92 11.73
C ILE A 36 -1.39 -5.25 10.36
N ARG A 37 -2.22 -4.23 10.10
CA ARG A 37 -2.19 -3.46 8.86
C ARG A 37 -0.86 -2.74 8.67
N GLN A 38 -0.31 -2.14 9.72
CA GLN A 38 1.00 -1.48 9.68
C GLN A 38 2.10 -2.47 9.31
N LEU A 39 2.08 -3.66 9.92
CA LEU A 39 3.03 -4.71 9.58
C LEU A 39 2.85 -5.21 8.14
N CYS A 40 1.62 -5.34 7.65
CA CYS A 40 1.34 -5.70 6.26
C CYS A 40 1.79 -4.62 5.27
N ASN A 41 1.60 -3.34 5.59
CA ASN A 41 2.09 -2.22 4.80
C ASN A 41 3.62 -2.22 4.68
N LEU A 42 4.31 -2.59 5.77
CA LEU A 42 5.76 -2.79 5.76
C LEU A 42 6.16 -3.97 4.85
N MET A 43 5.43 -5.09 4.91
CA MET A 43 5.67 -6.24 4.04
C MET A 43 5.45 -5.88 2.57
N VAL A 44 4.36 -5.19 2.21
CA VAL A 44 4.10 -4.73 0.82
C VAL A 44 5.23 -3.83 0.31
N THR A 45 5.73 -2.92 1.16
CA THR A 45 6.86 -2.04 0.84
C THR A 45 8.14 -2.80 0.49
N LYS A 46 8.36 -3.95 1.13
CA LYS A 46 9.51 -4.82 0.85
C LYS A 46 9.26 -5.71 -0.37
N LEU A 47 8.05 -6.25 -0.51
CA LEU A 47 7.69 -7.15 -1.61
C LEU A 47 7.81 -6.48 -2.98
N ILE A 48 7.44 -5.21 -3.12
CA ILE A 48 7.61 -4.49 -4.40
C ILE A 48 9.10 -4.36 -4.82
N VAL A 49 10.04 -4.58 -3.89
CA VAL A 49 11.48 -4.62 -4.18
C VAL A 49 11.97 -6.05 -4.40
N ILE A 50 11.47 -7.00 -3.61
CA ILE A 50 11.91 -8.41 -3.64
C ILE A 50 11.32 -9.16 -4.85
N ASP A 51 10.03 -8.99 -5.12
CA ASP A 51 9.27 -9.65 -6.19
C ASP A 51 8.31 -8.65 -6.84
N PRO A 52 8.84 -7.72 -7.67
CA PRO A 52 8.03 -6.68 -8.29
C PRO A 52 6.95 -7.26 -9.20
N ASP A 53 7.25 -8.30 -9.99
CA ASP A 53 6.32 -8.89 -10.94
C ASP A 53 5.10 -9.52 -10.25
N GLU A 54 5.31 -10.28 -9.16
CA GLU A 54 4.20 -10.85 -8.41
C GLU A 54 3.40 -9.79 -7.65
N THR A 55 4.09 -8.75 -7.14
CA THR A 55 3.42 -7.61 -6.50
C THR A 55 2.50 -6.89 -7.48
N VAL A 56 2.93 -6.69 -8.73
CA VAL A 56 2.08 -6.12 -9.78
C VAL A 56 0.89 -7.02 -10.09
N ARG A 57 1.08 -8.35 -10.11
CA ARG A 57 -0.04 -9.31 -10.30
C ARG A 57 -1.06 -9.29 -9.16
N ARG A 58 -0.72 -8.80 -7.97
CA ARG A 58 -1.62 -8.67 -6.81
C ARG A 58 -2.12 -7.26 -6.57
N LEU A 59 -1.78 -6.33 -7.44
CA LEU A 59 -2.02 -4.90 -7.24
C LEU A 59 -3.51 -4.56 -7.11
N ASP A 60 -4.37 -5.19 -7.92
CA ASP A 60 -5.82 -5.01 -7.84
C ASP A 60 -6.37 -5.41 -6.45
N SER A 61 -5.98 -6.58 -5.92
CA SER A 61 -6.41 -7.04 -4.58
C SER A 61 -5.92 -6.12 -3.46
N ILE A 62 -4.70 -5.59 -3.58
CA ILE A 62 -4.16 -4.60 -2.64
C ILE A 62 -4.95 -3.30 -2.73
N ALA A 63 -5.28 -2.84 -3.94
CA ALA A 63 -6.06 -1.63 -4.18
C ALA A 63 -7.45 -1.72 -3.54
N GLU A 64 -8.13 -2.86 -3.67
CA GLU A 64 -9.42 -3.09 -3.02
C GLU A 64 -9.32 -3.04 -1.49
N ALA A 65 -8.29 -3.67 -0.92
CA ALA A 65 -8.06 -3.66 0.52
C ALA A 65 -7.79 -2.24 1.04
N TYR A 66 -6.94 -1.47 0.35
CA TYR A 66 -6.66 -0.08 0.69
C TYR A 66 -7.87 0.83 0.53
N LYS A 67 -8.65 0.66 -0.54
CA LYS A 67 -9.90 1.40 -0.71
C LYS A 67 -10.85 1.15 0.45
N GLY A 68 -10.94 -0.08 0.94
CA GLY A 68 -11.72 -0.43 2.14
C GLY A 68 -11.30 0.37 3.37
N VAL A 69 -9.99 0.43 3.65
CA VAL A 69 -9.44 1.18 4.79
C VAL A 69 -9.69 2.68 4.66
N LEU A 70 -9.44 3.25 3.49
CA LEU A 70 -9.59 4.69 3.23
C LEU A 70 -11.06 5.14 3.18
N SER A 71 -11.99 4.22 2.93
CA SER A 71 -13.43 4.52 2.88
C SER A 71 -14.13 4.43 4.24
N VAL A 72 -13.39 4.13 5.33
CA VAL A 72 -13.96 4.09 6.68
C VAL A 72 -14.45 5.48 7.08
N LYS A 73 -15.74 5.57 7.39
CA LYS A 73 -16.36 6.78 7.93
C LYS A 73 -16.56 6.61 9.43
N LEU A 74 -15.95 7.48 10.20
CA LEU A 74 -16.18 7.55 11.65
C LEU A 74 -17.57 8.13 11.95
N LYS A 75 -18.11 7.76 13.10
CA LYS A 75 -19.38 8.32 13.58
C LYS A 75 -19.16 9.76 14.06
N ASP A 76 -20.22 10.57 14.03
CA ASP A 76 -20.15 11.98 14.47
C ASP A 76 -19.76 12.14 15.96
N ASN A 77 -19.96 11.08 16.75
CA ASN A 77 -19.58 11.01 18.15
C ASN A 77 -18.28 10.24 18.40
N ALA A 78 -17.46 10.01 17.37
CA ALA A 78 -16.18 9.34 17.52
C ALA A 78 -15.29 10.12 18.49
N VAL A 79 -14.69 9.40 19.44
CA VAL A 79 -13.76 10.01 20.38
C VAL A 79 -12.48 10.39 19.64
N LYS A 80 -11.77 11.42 20.14
CA LYS A 80 -10.54 11.94 19.52
C LYS A 80 -9.53 10.84 19.19
N GLN A 81 -9.37 9.85 20.07
CA GLN A 81 -8.47 8.72 19.87
C GLN A 81 -8.82 7.88 18.62
N ASP A 82 -10.11 7.68 18.33
CA ASP A 82 -10.55 6.92 17.15
C ASP A 82 -10.29 7.70 15.87
N VAL A 83 -10.45 9.03 15.93
CA VAL A 83 -10.12 9.94 14.82
C VAL A 83 -8.63 9.87 14.49
N GLU A 84 -7.78 10.05 15.49
CA GLU A 84 -6.32 9.99 15.33
C GLU A 84 -5.88 8.61 14.80
N LYS A 85 -6.46 7.51 15.30
CA LYS A 85 -6.16 6.16 14.82
C LYS A 85 -6.54 5.97 13.35
N GLN A 86 -7.68 6.51 12.91
CA GLN A 86 -8.08 6.41 11.50
C GLN A 86 -7.23 7.30 10.60
N GLU A 87 -6.85 8.49 11.06
CA GLU A 87 -5.93 9.37 10.32
C GLU A 87 -4.56 8.73 10.14
N GLU A 88 -4.03 8.08 11.18
CA GLU A 88 -2.79 7.32 11.10
C GLU A 88 -2.90 6.13 10.12
N ALA A 89 -3.99 5.37 10.20
CA ALA A 89 -4.29 4.29 9.27
C ALA A 89 -4.31 4.79 7.81
N ASN A 90 -4.99 5.91 7.55
CA ASN A 90 -5.03 6.53 6.23
C ASN A 90 -3.64 6.96 5.77
N LYS A 91 -2.88 7.65 6.64
CA LYS A 91 -1.50 8.09 6.33
C LYS A 91 -0.61 6.90 5.96
N SER A 92 -0.70 5.80 6.70
CA SER A 92 0.06 4.57 6.45
C SER A 92 -0.25 3.96 5.09
N VAL A 93 -1.55 3.82 4.75
CA VAL A 93 -2.00 3.28 3.46
C VAL A 93 -1.60 4.18 2.28
N LEU A 94 -1.76 5.50 2.42
CA LEU A 94 -1.41 6.46 1.36
C LEU A 94 0.08 6.47 1.07
N ARG A 95 0.93 6.29 2.10
CA ARG A 95 2.39 6.20 1.92
C ARG A 95 2.78 5.01 1.05
N VAL A 96 2.21 3.83 1.32
CA VAL A 96 2.48 2.64 0.49
C VAL A 96 1.87 2.79 -0.89
N THR A 97 0.70 3.41 -1.00
CA THR A 97 0.07 3.71 -2.29
C THR A 97 0.98 4.55 -3.19
N LEU A 98 1.58 5.62 -2.66
CA LEU A 98 2.55 6.44 -3.40
C LEU A 98 3.76 5.62 -3.87
N LEU A 99 4.34 4.80 -2.99
CA LEU A 99 5.45 3.92 -3.34
C LEU A 99 5.11 2.98 -4.51
N LEU A 100 3.95 2.32 -4.44
CA LEU A 100 3.49 1.42 -5.50
C LEU A 100 3.26 2.20 -6.80
N GLY A 101 2.63 3.37 -6.75
CA GLY A 101 2.42 4.22 -7.92
C GLY A 101 3.73 4.68 -8.58
N ASP A 102 4.72 5.08 -7.78
CA ASP A 102 6.06 5.45 -8.27
C ASP A 102 6.77 4.25 -8.91
N LYS A 103 6.69 3.07 -8.29
CA LYS A 103 7.26 1.84 -8.84
C LYS A 103 6.61 1.44 -10.15
N MET A 104 5.28 1.51 -10.24
CA MET A 104 4.55 1.24 -11.48
C MET A 104 4.99 2.17 -12.61
N LYS A 105 5.10 3.48 -12.35
CA LYS A 105 5.63 4.44 -13.33
C LYS A 105 7.03 4.08 -13.80
N SER A 106 7.90 3.64 -12.89
CA SER A 106 9.26 3.23 -13.26
C SER A 106 9.30 1.96 -14.12
N MET A 107 8.41 1.00 -13.87
CA MET A 107 8.32 -0.26 -14.61
C MET A 107 7.72 -0.09 -16.00
N THR A 108 6.79 0.86 -16.18
CA THR A 108 6.14 1.14 -17.48
C THR A 108 6.88 2.21 -18.30
N GLY A 109 7.92 2.84 -17.74
CA GLY A 109 8.62 3.99 -18.33
C GLY A 109 7.79 5.28 -18.32
N ASN A 110 8.39 6.39 -18.78
CA ASN A 110 7.77 7.74 -18.94
C ASN A 110 6.55 7.78 -19.89
N ALA A 111 6.04 6.63 -20.35
CA ALA A 111 4.74 6.53 -20.98
C ALA A 111 3.70 6.85 -19.90
N GLY A 112 3.38 8.14 -19.78
CA GLY A 112 2.24 8.62 -19.01
C GLY A 112 1.05 7.75 -19.34
N ALA A 113 0.47 7.16 -18.29
CA ALA A 113 -0.77 6.39 -18.28
C ALA A 113 -1.26 5.98 -19.67
N VAL A 114 -0.97 4.75 -20.13
CA VAL A 114 -1.84 3.99 -21.04
C VAL A 114 -1.26 2.59 -21.28
N THR A 115 -1.98 1.60 -20.75
CA THR A 115 -2.37 0.37 -21.44
C THR A 115 -1.38 -0.22 -22.45
N SER A 116 -0.52 -1.11 -21.99
CA SER A 116 -0.05 -2.17 -22.89
C SER A 116 0.12 -3.48 -22.12
N ASN A 117 -0.84 -4.37 -22.35
CA ASN A 117 -0.74 -5.82 -22.21
C ASN A 117 -0.88 -6.52 -20.84
N ALA A 118 -1.75 -6.05 -19.94
CA ALA A 118 -2.35 -6.93 -18.94
C ALA A 118 -3.77 -6.47 -18.61
N GLY A 119 -4.78 -7.30 -18.85
CA GLY A 119 -6.19 -7.06 -18.47
C GLY A 119 -6.43 -7.04 -16.94
N ALA A 120 -5.44 -6.64 -16.14
CA ALA A 120 -5.37 -6.75 -14.68
C ALA A 120 -5.01 -5.42 -13.99
N ALA A 121 -5.13 -4.27 -14.68
CA ALA A 121 -4.85 -2.95 -14.13
C ALA A 121 -6.11 -2.09 -13.92
N GLY A 122 -7.31 -2.65 -14.12
CA GLY A 122 -8.55 -1.88 -14.08
C GLY A 122 -8.87 -1.35 -12.68
N VAL A 123 -8.72 -2.21 -11.65
CA VAL A 123 -9.08 -1.85 -10.28
C VAL A 123 -8.04 -0.92 -9.69
N TRP A 124 -6.75 -1.23 -9.86
CA TRP A 124 -5.66 -0.36 -9.44
C TRP A 124 -5.74 1.02 -10.10
N THR A 125 -5.93 1.11 -11.42
CA THR A 125 -6.05 2.41 -12.10
C THR A 125 -7.22 3.21 -11.56
N SER A 126 -8.39 2.59 -11.40
CA SER A 126 -9.57 3.24 -10.82
C SER A 126 -9.34 3.70 -9.38
N TYR A 127 -8.66 2.88 -8.58
CA TYR A 127 -8.26 3.19 -7.21
C TYR A 127 -7.28 4.36 -7.17
N TRP A 128 -6.26 4.34 -8.04
CA TRP A 128 -5.23 5.36 -8.12
C TRP A 128 -5.83 6.72 -8.49
N GLU A 129 -6.70 6.78 -9.49
CA GLU A 129 -7.42 8.00 -9.86
C GLU A 129 -8.29 8.52 -8.72
N TRP A 130 -9.05 7.63 -8.08
CA TRP A 130 -9.88 7.97 -6.93
C TRP A 130 -9.04 8.50 -5.76
N VAL A 131 -7.94 7.83 -5.38
CA VAL A 131 -7.06 8.27 -4.29
C VAL A 131 -6.45 9.63 -4.59
N ASN A 132 -5.96 9.86 -5.81
CA ASN A 132 -5.35 11.15 -6.15
C ASN A 132 -6.36 12.30 -6.10
N ARG A 133 -7.65 12.02 -6.34
CA ARG A 133 -8.73 13.01 -6.22
C ARG A 133 -9.17 13.23 -4.77
N GLU A 134 -9.49 12.18 -4.04
CA GLU A 134 -10.08 12.31 -2.69
C GLU A 134 -9.05 12.66 -1.61
N PHE A 135 -7.79 12.24 -1.78
CA PHE A 135 -6.73 12.38 -0.78
C PHE A 135 -5.60 13.32 -1.23
N GLU A 136 -5.86 14.19 -2.21
CA GLU A 136 -4.87 15.09 -2.84
C GLU A 136 -3.97 15.80 -1.83
N LYS A 137 -4.56 16.46 -0.83
CA LYS A 137 -3.82 17.22 0.20
C LYS A 137 -2.88 16.33 1.03
N GLN A 138 -3.36 15.14 1.42
CA GLN A 138 -2.58 14.20 2.22
C GLN A 138 -1.46 13.58 1.39
N LEU A 139 -1.71 13.28 0.12
CA LEU A 139 -0.69 12.80 -0.81
C LEU A 139 0.38 13.87 -1.05
N GLN A 140 -0.01 15.13 -1.20
CA GLN A 140 0.95 16.22 -1.35
C GLN A 140 1.83 16.35 -0.11
N SER A 141 1.22 16.40 1.09
CA SER A 141 1.98 16.44 2.34
C SER A 141 2.94 15.26 2.50
N LEU A 142 2.55 14.05 2.08
CA LEU A 142 3.43 12.87 2.10
C LEU A 142 4.58 12.95 1.10
N ARG A 143 4.37 13.59 -0.07
CA ARG A 143 5.43 13.83 -1.05
C ARG A 143 6.43 14.85 -0.52
N ASP A 144 5.94 15.94 0.07
CA ASP A 144 6.78 16.97 0.69
C ASP A 144 7.63 16.37 1.83
N GLU A 145 7.01 15.55 2.71
CA GLU A 145 7.72 14.83 3.79
C GLU A 145 8.81 13.90 3.24
N LYS A 146 8.56 13.21 2.12
CA LYS A 146 9.54 12.35 1.45
C LYS A 146 10.71 13.16 0.88
N ASP A 147 10.44 14.28 0.24
CA ASP A 147 11.45 15.14 -0.38
C ASP A 147 12.33 15.81 0.69
N GLU A 148 11.75 16.27 1.81
CA GLU A 148 12.50 16.79 2.96
C GLU A 148 13.44 15.75 3.56
N LEU A 149 12.96 14.51 3.73
CA LEU A 149 13.79 13.42 4.25
C LEU A 149 14.94 13.08 3.29
N GLN A 150 14.71 13.10 1.98
CA GLN A 150 15.76 12.88 0.99
C GLN A 150 16.77 14.02 0.96
N GLY A 151 16.31 15.28 1.04
CA GLY A 151 17.18 16.46 1.07
C GLY A 151 18.04 16.58 2.33
N ARG A 152 17.64 15.96 3.45
CA ARG A 152 18.44 15.91 4.69
C ARG A 152 19.57 14.87 4.67
N ILE A 153 19.53 13.93 3.73
CA ILE A 153 20.52 12.84 3.61
C ILE A 153 21.65 13.22 2.63
N VAL A 154 21.49 14.30 1.87
CA VAL A 154 22.46 14.82 0.89
C VAL A 154 23.32 15.93 1.49
#